data_AF-D0NYD2-F1
#
_entry.id   AF-D0NYD2-F1
#
_cell.length_a   1.000
_cell.length_b   1.000
_cell.length_c   1.000
_cell.angle_alpha   90.00
_cell.angle_beta   90.00
_cell.angle_gamma   90.00
#
_symmetry.space_group_name_H-M   'P 1'
#
loop_
_entity.id
_entity.type
_entity.pdbx_description
1 polymer ?
#
loop_
_entity_poly.entity_id
_entity_poly.type
_entity_poly.pdbx_seq_one_letter_code
_entity_poly.pdbx_strand_id
1 'polypeptide(L)'
;MQTFERSDITCSGGEGQKDTAVFLVEAGGTLKNAIIGKNQKEGVHCDYHDCTIESVWWDDVCEDALSIKGGSASSVTTVTNCGARFAEDKVVQHNGYGTVKIKDFFAQEFGKLYRSTCSPSTRS
;
A
#
# COMPACT_ATOMS: atom_id res chain seq x y z
N MET A 1 4.71 12.86 12.84
CA MET A 1 4.16 11.54 12.42
C MET A 1 4.58 10.52 13.45
N GLN A 2 3.78 9.48 13.66
CA GLN A 2 4.10 8.37 14.57
C GLN A 2 4.42 7.12 13.75
N THR A 3 5.35 6.29 14.24
CA THR A 3 5.68 4.99 13.63
C THR A 3 4.73 3.90 14.12
N PHE A 4 4.25 3.10 13.17
CA PHE A 4 3.38 1.96 13.37
C PHE A 4 3.98 0.75 12.67
N GLU A 5 4.02 -0.38 13.36
CA GLU A 5 4.48 -1.66 12.84
C GLU A 5 3.82 -2.79 13.62
N ARG A 6 3.93 -4.01 13.11
CA ARG A 6 3.32 -5.20 13.70
C ARG A 6 4.27 -5.82 14.71
N SER A 7 3.79 -6.07 15.92
CA SER A 7 4.59 -6.72 16.98
C SER A 7 4.75 -8.23 16.76
N ASP A 8 3.91 -8.81 15.92
CA ASP A 8 3.77 -10.24 15.64
C ASP A 8 4.33 -10.65 14.28
N ILE A 9 4.89 -9.71 13.51
CA ILE A 9 5.41 -9.95 12.16
C ILE A 9 6.87 -9.51 12.09
N THR A 10 7.70 -10.34 11.47
CA THR A 10 9.02 -9.97 10.96
C THR A 10 9.00 -10.14 9.45
N CYS A 11 9.55 -9.16 8.72
CA CYS A 11 9.60 -9.23 7.27
C CYS A 11 10.27 -10.54 6.81
N SER A 12 9.59 -11.24 5.90
CA SER A 12 10.04 -12.49 5.32
C SER A 12 9.47 -12.62 3.91
N GLY A 13 10.16 -13.37 3.05
CA GLY A 13 9.74 -13.56 1.68
C GLY A 13 8.37 -14.24 1.54
N GLY A 14 7.72 -14.03 0.40
CA GLY A 14 6.42 -14.59 0.04
C GLY A 14 5.26 -13.61 0.21
N GLU A 15 4.14 -13.93 -0.42
CA GLU A 15 2.98 -13.04 -0.52
C GLU A 15 2.30 -12.80 0.83
N GLY A 16 1.94 -11.54 1.10
CA GLY A 16 1.06 -11.15 2.19
C GLY A 16 -0.41 -11.13 1.77
N GLN A 17 -1.28 -10.84 2.74
CA GLN A 17 -2.70 -10.51 2.55
C GLN A 17 -3.11 -9.48 3.62
N LYS A 18 -4.37 -9.03 3.56
CA LYS A 18 -4.94 -8.01 4.45
C LYS A 18 -4.69 -8.25 5.96
N ASP A 19 -4.68 -9.50 6.41
CA ASP A 19 -4.43 -9.87 7.81
C ASP A 19 -2.98 -9.64 8.26
N THR A 20 -2.07 -9.50 7.31
CA THR A 20 -0.66 -9.16 7.52
C THR A 20 -0.34 -7.67 7.30
N ALA A 21 -1.35 -6.85 7.00
CA ALA A 21 -1.20 -5.42 6.83
C ALA A 21 -0.94 -4.68 8.16
N VAL A 22 -0.23 -3.55 8.12
CA VAL A 22 -0.14 -2.63 9.28
C VAL A 22 -1.44 -1.83 9.42
N PHE A 23 -1.99 -1.35 8.30
CA PHE A 23 -3.29 -0.69 8.25
C PHE A 23 -4.20 -1.32 7.21
N LEU A 24 -5.47 -1.49 7.58
CA LEU A 24 -6.58 -1.68 6.66
C LEU A 24 -7.31 -0.35 6.51
N VAL A 25 -7.44 0.12 5.27
CA VAL A 25 -8.20 1.32 4.93
C VAL A 25 -9.37 0.88 4.07
N GLU A 26 -10.57 1.03 4.60
CA GLU A 26 -11.80 0.74 3.87
C GLU A 26 -12.07 1.83 2.81
N ALA A 27 -12.94 1.54 1.85
CA ALA A 27 -13.34 2.51 0.82
C ALA A 27 -13.82 3.85 1.43
N GLY A 28 -13.29 4.96 0.89
CA GLY A 28 -13.52 6.31 1.42
C GLY A 28 -12.69 6.66 2.67
N GLY A 29 -11.97 5.69 3.24
CA GLY A 29 -11.10 5.87 4.39
C GLY A 29 -9.87 6.72 4.07
N THR A 30 -9.32 7.37 5.10
CA THR A 30 -8.09 8.17 4.99
C THR A 30 -7.07 7.70 6.02
N LEU A 31 -5.88 7.35 5.56
CA LEU A 31 -4.69 7.20 6.40
C LEU A 31 -3.79 8.41 6.19
N LYS A 32 -3.41 9.09 7.28
CA LYS A 32 -2.53 10.25 7.21
C LYS A 32 -1.55 10.38 8.36
N ASN A 33 -0.41 11.03 8.07
CA ASN A 33 0.62 11.38 9.05
C ASN A 33 1.20 10.18 9.82
N ALA A 34 1.41 9.07 9.12
CA ALA A 34 1.91 7.81 9.67
C ALA A 34 3.26 7.42 9.06
N ILE A 35 4.11 6.78 9.86
CA ILE A 35 5.30 6.08 9.40
C ILE A 35 5.04 4.58 9.57
N ILE A 36 5.31 3.78 8.55
CA ILE A 36 5.22 2.33 8.54
C ILE A 36 6.63 1.80 8.75
N GLY A 37 6.85 1.15 9.90
CA GLY A 37 8.13 0.56 10.28
C GLY A 37 8.41 -0.74 9.52
N LYS A 38 9.63 -1.25 9.63
CA LYS A 38 10.11 -2.44 8.90
C LYS A 38 9.39 -3.74 9.27
N ASN A 39 8.79 -3.82 10.47
CA ASN A 39 8.10 -5.02 10.93
C ASN A 39 6.69 -5.05 10.32
N GLN A 40 6.65 -5.38 9.03
CA GLN A 40 5.47 -5.42 8.20
C GLN A 40 5.61 -6.52 7.15
N LYS A 41 4.49 -6.92 6.53
CA LYS A 41 4.51 -7.79 5.35
C LYS A 41 3.82 -7.08 4.20
N GLU A 42 2.53 -6.80 4.36
CA GLU A 42 1.86 -5.75 3.59
C GLU A 42 1.89 -4.45 4.43
N GLY A 43 2.25 -3.32 3.83
CA GLY A 43 2.31 -2.06 4.57
C GLY A 43 0.91 -1.52 4.88
N VAL A 44 0.24 -1.02 3.85
CA VAL A 44 -1.14 -0.52 3.91
C VAL A 44 -1.97 -1.25 2.87
N HIS A 45 -3.16 -1.70 3.28
CA HIS A 45 -4.10 -2.38 2.40
C HIS A 45 -5.36 -1.55 2.22
N CYS A 46 -5.63 -1.13 0.99
CA CYS A 46 -6.84 -0.43 0.59
C CYS A 46 -7.83 -1.43 -0.03
N ASP A 47 -8.76 -1.91 0.79
CA ASP A 47 -9.79 -2.83 0.34
C ASP A 47 -10.94 -2.06 -0.31
N TYR A 48 -11.24 -2.41 -1.56
CA TYR A 48 -12.28 -1.83 -2.42
C TYR A 48 -11.97 -0.46 -3.05
N HIS A 49 -10.69 -0.10 -3.18
CA HIS A 49 -10.26 1.17 -3.78
C HIS A 49 -10.77 2.38 -2.97
N ASP A 50 -10.67 3.58 -3.53
CA ASP A 50 -11.29 4.81 -2.99
C ASP A 50 -10.68 5.30 -1.66
N CYS A 51 -9.48 4.84 -1.32
CA CYS A 51 -8.74 5.31 -0.15
C CYS A 51 -7.98 6.61 -0.44
N THR A 52 -7.73 7.38 0.63
CA THR A 52 -6.80 8.51 0.62
C THR A 52 -5.61 8.23 1.52
N ILE A 53 -4.42 8.24 0.93
CA ILE A 53 -3.16 8.02 1.64
C ILE A 53 -2.35 9.32 1.55
N GLU A 54 -2.14 9.99 2.68
CA GLU A 54 -1.58 11.33 2.70
C GLU A 54 -0.47 11.47 3.75
N SER A 55 0.71 11.92 3.34
CA SER A 55 1.84 12.08 4.28
C SER A 55 2.13 10.77 5.05
N VAL A 56 2.16 9.66 4.31
CA VAL A 56 2.53 8.33 4.84
C VAL A 56 3.90 7.92 4.33
N TRP A 57 4.75 7.44 5.23
CA TRP A 57 6.12 7.06 4.94
C TRP A 57 6.37 5.59 5.27
N TRP A 58 7.00 4.85 4.36
CA TRP A 58 7.46 3.48 4.61
C TRP A 58 8.99 3.50 4.75
N ASP A 59 9.47 3.15 5.94
CA ASP A 59 10.91 3.17 6.24
C ASP A 59 11.67 2.06 5.52
N ASP A 60 11.04 0.89 5.41
CA ASP A 60 11.59 -0.31 4.79
C ASP A 60 10.41 -1.18 4.27
N VAL A 61 10.31 -1.30 2.95
CA VAL A 61 9.21 -2.01 2.30
C VAL A 61 9.51 -3.51 2.26
N CYS A 62 8.64 -4.33 2.87
CA CYS A 62 8.79 -5.78 2.86
C CYS A 62 8.34 -6.41 1.53
N GLU A 63 7.03 -6.56 1.30
CA GLU A 63 6.49 -7.13 0.06
C GLU A 63 5.89 -6.04 -0.84
N ASP A 64 4.95 -5.25 -0.30
CA ASP A 64 4.36 -4.05 -0.88
C ASP A 64 4.33 -2.91 0.15
N ALA A 65 4.46 -1.66 -0.29
CA ALA A 65 4.13 -0.52 0.57
C ALA A 65 2.61 -0.33 0.66
N LEU A 66 1.93 -0.31 -0.50
CA LEU A 66 0.50 -0.08 -0.60
C LEU A 66 -0.12 -1.06 -1.60
N SER A 67 -1.07 -1.86 -1.12
CA SER A 67 -1.86 -2.76 -1.96
C SER A 67 -3.28 -2.21 -2.10
N ILE A 68 -3.77 -2.08 -3.33
CA ILE A 68 -5.10 -1.56 -3.67
C ILE A 68 -5.87 -2.67 -4.37
N LYS A 69 -6.99 -3.08 -3.80
CA LYS A 69 -7.81 -4.20 -4.32
C LYS A 69 -9.23 -3.77 -4.64
N GLY A 70 -9.89 -4.50 -5.54
CA GLY A 70 -11.33 -4.33 -5.83
C GLY A 70 -11.65 -3.04 -6.61
N GLY A 71 -12.74 -2.37 -6.23
CA GLY A 71 -13.20 -1.12 -6.86
C GLY A 71 -14.02 -1.30 -8.15
N SER A 72 -14.29 -0.17 -8.79
CA SER A 72 -15.01 -0.06 -10.07
C SER A 72 -14.21 0.79 -11.07
N ALA A 73 -14.62 0.84 -12.33
CA ALA A 73 -13.97 1.68 -13.34
C ALA A 73 -13.94 3.18 -12.96
N SER A 74 -14.90 3.64 -12.14
CA SER A 74 -14.98 5.03 -11.64
C SER A 74 -14.25 5.27 -10.33
N SER A 75 -13.75 4.22 -9.67
CA SER A 75 -13.07 4.36 -8.38
C SER A 75 -11.75 5.12 -8.53
N VAL A 76 -11.40 5.96 -7.53
CA VAL A 76 -10.18 6.79 -7.47
C VAL A 76 -9.49 6.67 -6.10
N THR A 77 -8.29 6.10 -6.07
CA THR A 77 -7.42 6.08 -4.88
C THR A 77 -6.40 7.20 -5.02
N THR A 78 -6.15 7.94 -3.95
CA THR A 78 -5.18 9.05 -3.95
C THR A 78 -4.02 8.77 -3.00
N VAL A 79 -2.79 9.02 -3.47
CA VAL A 79 -1.55 8.83 -2.73
C VAL A 79 -0.74 10.12 -2.88
N THR A 80 -0.69 10.94 -1.83
CA THR A 80 -0.13 12.30 -1.90
C THR A 80 0.87 12.56 -0.78
N ASN A 81 1.98 13.25 -1.09
CA ASN A 81 3.02 13.62 -0.11
C ASN A 81 3.62 12.42 0.64
N CYS A 82 3.67 11.25 0.00
CA CYS A 82 4.10 10.00 0.63
C CYS A 82 5.56 9.67 0.27
N GLY A 83 6.15 8.69 0.94
CA GLY A 83 7.45 8.18 0.52
C GLY A 83 7.75 6.76 0.96
N ALA A 84 8.58 6.05 0.21
CA ALA A 84 8.95 4.67 0.49
C ALA A 84 10.43 4.39 0.18
N ARG A 85 11.03 3.47 0.93
CA ARG A 85 12.41 3.01 0.69
C ARG A 85 12.50 1.48 0.67
N PHE A 86 13.53 0.99 -0.01
CA PHE A 86 13.98 -0.41 0.05
C PHE A 86 12.95 -1.45 -0.41
N ALA A 87 12.10 -1.09 -1.39
CA ALA A 87 11.13 -2.03 -1.94
C ALA A 87 11.77 -2.95 -2.98
N GLU A 88 12.06 -4.20 -2.62
CA GLU A 88 12.75 -5.15 -3.51
C GLU A 88 12.05 -5.32 -4.88
N ASP A 89 10.71 -5.40 -4.90
CA ASP A 89 9.93 -5.49 -6.15
C ASP A 89 9.03 -4.28 -6.38
N LYS A 90 7.99 -4.08 -5.56
CA LYS A 90 6.93 -3.09 -5.85
C LYS A 90 6.57 -2.21 -4.66
N VAL A 91 6.38 -0.92 -4.90
CA VAL A 91 5.91 0.03 -3.89
C VAL A 91 4.39 0.02 -3.85
N VAL A 92 3.73 0.31 -4.97
CA VAL A 92 2.26 0.29 -5.08
C VAL A 92 1.81 -0.87 -5.95
N GLN A 93 1.03 -1.78 -5.36
CA GLN A 93 0.41 -2.91 -6.03
C GLN A 93 -1.07 -2.64 -6.27
N HIS A 94 -1.49 -2.54 -7.52
CA HIS A 94 -2.89 -2.32 -7.90
C HIS A 94 -3.51 -3.58 -8.51
N ASN A 95 -4.32 -4.26 -7.72
CA ASN A 95 -5.06 -5.49 -8.02
C ASN A 95 -6.57 -5.21 -8.10
N GLY A 96 -6.98 -4.31 -9.00
CA GLY A 96 -8.36 -3.82 -9.02
C GLY A 96 -8.69 -3.00 -10.26
N TYR A 97 -9.91 -2.47 -10.25
CA TYR A 97 -10.38 -1.49 -11.22
C TYR A 97 -10.14 -0.08 -10.70
N GLY A 98 -10.16 0.89 -11.61
CA GLY A 98 -10.16 2.31 -11.29
C GLY A 98 -8.82 2.98 -11.52
N THR A 99 -8.65 4.14 -10.89
CA THR A 99 -7.50 5.03 -11.10
C THR A 99 -6.74 5.26 -9.81
N VAL A 100 -5.43 5.03 -9.82
CA VAL A 100 -4.54 5.41 -8.72
C VAL A 100 -3.83 6.71 -9.07
N LYS A 101 -4.02 7.74 -8.25
CA LYS A 101 -3.38 9.06 -8.41
C LYS A 101 -2.23 9.19 -7.42
N ILE A 102 -0.99 9.11 -7.91
CA ILE A 102 0.22 9.29 -7.11
C ILE A 102 0.80 10.67 -7.39
N LYS A 103 0.96 11.49 -6.35
CA LYS A 103 1.48 12.86 -6.46
C LYS A 103 2.46 13.16 -5.31
N ASP A 104 3.53 13.88 -5.61
CA ASP A 104 4.53 14.32 -4.63
C ASP A 104 5.06 13.13 -3.79
N PHE A 105 5.48 12.07 -4.48
CA PHE A 105 5.95 10.82 -3.86
C PHE A 105 7.47 10.70 -3.93
N PHE A 106 8.13 10.46 -2.80
CA PHE A 106 9.55 10.14 -2.75
C PHE A 106 9.79 8.63 -2.74
N ALA A 107 10.60 8.10 -3.65
CA ALA A 107 10.96 6.69 -3.65
C ALA A 107 12.49 6.51 -3.78
N GLN A 108 13.05 5.62 -2.97
CA GLN A 108 14.49 5.30 -2.99
C GLN A 108 14.69 3.79 -2.97
N GLU A 109 15.63 3.29 -3.77
CA GLU A 109 16.04 1.88 -3.80
C GLU A 109 14.84 0.94 -3.92
N PHE A 110 14.17 1.00 -5.07
CA PHE A 110 12.96 0.25 -5.33
C PHE A 110 12.99 -0.41 -6.72
N GLY A 111 12.32 -1.56 -6.86
CA GLY A 111 12.16 -2.22 -8.16
C GLY A 111 11.20 -1.47 -9.08
N LYS A 112 9.94 -1.29 -8.65
CA LYS A 112 8.84 -0.68 -9.39
C LYS A 112 8.03 0.22 -8.48
N LEU A 113 7.82 1.46 -8.90
CA LEU A 113 6.96 2.38 -8.13
C LEU A 113 5.50 1.91 -8.14
N TYR A 114 5.04 1.38 -9.28
CA TYR A 114 3.66 0.98 -9.47
C TYR A 114 3.59 -0.26 -10.36
N ARG A 115 2.79 -1.24 -9.95
CA ARG A 115 2.45 -2.43 -10.74
C ARG A 115 0.94 -2.61 -10.73
N SER A 116 0.36 -2.70 -11.92
CA SER A 116 -1.04 -3.11 -12.08
C SER A 116 -1.08 -4.58 -12.50
N THR A 117 -2.01 -5.34 -11.91
CA THR A 117 -2.40 -6.65 -12.44
C THR A 117 -3.84 -6.61 -12.93
N CYS A 118 -4.05 -7.16 -14.13
CA CYS A 118 -5.35 -7.20 -14.79
C CYS A 118 -6.09 -8.51 -14.45
N SER A 119 -6.13 -8.87 -13.16
CA SER A 119 -6.97 -9.96 -12.69
C SER A 119 -7.69 -9.46 -11.44
N PRO A 120 -8.98 -9.11 -11.53
CA PRO A 120 -9.76 -8.87 -10.33
C PRO A 120 -9.76 -10.21 -9.59
N SER A 121 -9.15 -10.27 -8.41
CA SER A 121 -9.37 -11.38 -7.50
C SER A 121 -10.81 -11.28 -6.99
N THR A 122 -11.79 -11.58 -7.84
CA THR A 122 -13.15 -11.92 -7.43
C THR A 122 -13.03 -13.25 -6.68
N ARG A 123 -12.86 -13.18 -5.37
CA ARG A 123 -13.39 -14.24 -4.51
C ARG A 123 -14.67 -13.70 -3.89
N SER A 124 -15.76 -14.13 -4.51
CA SER A 124 -17.08 -14.30 -3.89
C SER A 124 -16.99 -15.00 -2.54
#